data_AF-A0A847GLX3-F1
#
_entry.id   AF-A0A847GLX3-F1
#
_cell.length_a   1.000
_cell.length_b   1.000
_cell.length_c   1.000
_cell.angle_alpha   90.00
_cell.angle_beta   90.00
_cell.angle_gamma   90.00
#
_symmetry.space_group_name_H-M   'P 1'
#
loop_
_entity.id
_entity.type
_entity.pdbx_description
1 polymer ?
#
loop_
_entity_poly.entity_id
_entity_poly.type
_entity_poly.pdbx_seq_one_letter_code
_entity_poly.pdbx_strand_id
1 'polypeptide(L)'
;MVSSACLLIVLAASPPPEIRLEEKASTRIFVRTVPPGAKIVLDGKPLGQSDGLFLVPPGVRRITVERDGFDPVVHEIDVREGRITPLEWKLRPRKPATQAKGAKPKPNPPAGEDGTASPDAASPADSPADAAGGSSAVMQLLSKAEITPKIREAMQIVLRQHPTESRWSGRAGPTLFAMAAKRLPAGQVRSRAVPAMLELVHMQATHELLTAKSLLDRFEATGLNDATTLRQAVEKAVGALHVTGNVQGVVHGAATVGEFAAGYVIADEAALSAYLLQPAELEIVRTAYRDVMHAQARQLMDRGDWQNALLLWQHLHQRRLVSQQLYLDAARCFKELKQTADTVRVLSEAIASFGDSGSPEFLERAGDLMLDVQTDEAQSLAETAYRKASDALKETISGVTEH
;
A
#
# COMPACT_ATOMS: atom_id res chain seq x y z
N MET A 1 -86.97 8.63 24.93
CA MET A 1 -86.60 8.64 23.50
C MET A 1 -86.33 10.09 23.14
N VAL A 2 -85.15 10.59 22.76
CA VAL A 2 -83.91 10.03 22.21
C VAL A 2 -82.75 10.82 22.84
N SER A 3 -81.67 10.14 23.25
CA SER A 3 -80.48 10.77 23.85
C SER A 3 -79.37 10.89 22.81
N SER A 4 -78.83 12.10 22.66
CA SER A 4 -77.76 12.49 21.73
C SER A 4 -76.42 11.88 22.15
N ALA A 5 -75.79 11.11 21.26
CA ALA A 5 -74.42 10.62 21.40
C ALA A 5 -73.48 11.42 20.49
N CYS A 6 -72.54 12.15 21.10
CA CYS A 6 -71.43 12.81 20.40
C CYS A 6 -70.47 11.78 19.82
N LEU A 7 -70.38 11.70 18.50
CA LEU A 7 -69.37 10.95 17.77
C LEU A 7 -68.13 11.84 17.57
N LEU A 8 -67.06 11.57 18.32
CA LEU A 8 -65.74 12.16 18.15
C LEU A 8 -65.11 11.60 16.86
N ILE A 9 -64.93 12.46 15.85
CA ILE A 9 -64.13 12.17 14.66
C ILE A 9 -62.66 12.39 15.02
N VAL A 10 -61.90 11.30 15.18
CA VAL A 10 -60.45 11.34 15.23
C VAL A 10 -59.93 11.42 13.79
N LEU A 11 -59.46 12.60 13.37
CA LEU A 11 -58.67 12.73 12.14
C LEU A 11 -57.31 12.04 12.36
N ALA A 12 -57.12 10.89 11.73
CA ALA A 12 -55.80 10.27 11.60
C ALA A 12 -54.96 11.10 10.62
N ALA A 13 -54.07 11.95 11.15
CA ALA A 13 -53.02 12.56 10.35
C ALA A 13 -52.03 11.46 9.93
N SER A 14 -51.92 11.21 8.62
CA SER A 14 -50.84 10.38 8.09
C SER A 14 -49.50 11.11 8.26
N PRO A 15 -48.43 10.47 8.75
CA PRO A 15 -47.12 11.09 8.77
C PRO A 15 -46.67 11.41 7.34
N PRO A 16 -45.94 12.52 7.12
CA PRO A 16 -45.40 12.86 5.79
C PRO A 16 -44.47 11.74 5.30
N PRO A 17 -44.36 11.50 3.98
CA PRO A 17 -43.46 10.49 3.46
C PRO A 17 -42.02 10.87 3.82
N GLU A 18 -41.39 10.07 4.68
CA GLU A 18 -39.94 10.12 4.87
C GLU A 18 -39.28 9.78 3.54
N ILE A 19 -38.68 10.78 2.90
CA ILE A 19 -37.73 10.55 1.82
C ILE A 19 -36.52 9.86 2.44
N ARG A 20 -36.50 8.52 2.42
CA ARG A 20 -35.26 7.75 2.60
C ARG A 20 -34.38 8.05 1.40
N LEU A 21 -33.52 9.04 1.55
CA LEU A 21 -32.26 9.06 0.83
C LEU A 21 -31.50 7.81 1.30
N GLU A 22 -31.53 6.74 0.50
CA GLU A 22 -30.49 5.71 0.59
C GLU A 22 -29.17 6.38 0.22
N GLU A 23 -28.54 7.06 1.18
CA GLU A 23 -27.10 7.24 1.19
C GLU A 23 -26.51 5.82 1.27
N LYS A 24 -26.32 5.20 0.10
CA LYS A 24 -25.47 4.02 0.00
C LYS A 24 -24.10 4.46 0.46
N ALA A 25 -23.77 4.11 1.71
CA ALA A 25 -22.41 4.11 2.20
C ALA A 25 -21.52 3.57 1.07
N SER A 26 -20.64 4.41 0.56
CA SER A 26 -19.81 4.09 -0.59
C SER A 26 -18.37 4.04 -0.10
N THR A 27 -17.74 2.88 -0.22
CA THR A 27 -16.33 2.65 0.11
C THR A 27 -15.48 2.66 -1.17
N ARG A 28 -14.15 2.55 -1.08
CA ARG A 28 -13.25 2.69 -2.23
C ARG A 28 -12.37 1.46 -2.40
N ILE A 29 -12.10 1.06 -3.64
CA ILE A 29 -11.10 0.04 -3.99
C ILE A 29 -10.02 0.66 -4.88
N PHE A 30 -8.74 0.42 -4.60
CA PHE A 30 -7.65 0.81 -5.49
C PHE A 30 -7.20 -0.44 -6.27
N VAL A 31 -7.43 -0.49 -7.57
CA VAL A 31 -7.07 -1.64 -8.39
C VAL A 31 -5.81 -1.35 -9.18
N ARG A 32 -4.81 -2.23 -9.06
CA ARG A 32 -3.58 -2.22 -9.84
C ARG A 32 -3.45 -3.52 -10.63
N THR A 33 -2.96 -3.45 -11.86
CA THR A 33 -2.64 -4.67 -12.63
C THR A 33 -1.27 -4.60 -13.28
N VAL A 34 -0.65 -5.77 -13.47
CA VAL A 34 0.56 -5.91 -14.27
C VAL A 34 0.26 -6.87 -15.43
N PRO A 35 0.24 -6.40 -16.69
CA PRO A 35 0.42 -5.00 -17.14
C PRO A 35 -0.77 -4.06 -16.83
N PRO A 36 -0.55 -2.73 -16.72
CA PRO A 36 -1.57 -1.73 -16.35
C PRO A 36 -2.47 -1.35 -17.53
N GLY A 37 -3.76 -1.12 -17.31
CA GLY A 37 -4.75 -0.83 -18.36
C GLY A 37 -5.79 -1.94 -18.55
N ALA A 38 -6.01 -2.77 -17.53
CA ALA A 38 -7.03 -3.81 -17.55
C ALA A 38 -8.41 -3.23 -17.24
N LYS A 39 -9.43 -3.64 -17.98
CA LYS A 39 -10.82 -3.29 -17.73
C LYS A 39 -11.31 -3.93 -16.44
N ILE A 40 -11.89 -3.12 -15.56
CA ILE A 40 -12.41 -3.52 -14.25
C ILE A 40 -13.93 -3.50 -14.28
N VAL A 41 -14.54 -4.59 -13.84
CA VAL A 41 -16.00 -4.79 -13.75
C VAL A 41 -16.34 -5.29 -12.36
N LEU A 42 -17.28 -4.67 -11.65
CA LEU A 42 -17.73 -5.09 -10.33
C LEU A 42 -19.21 -5.44 -10.37
N ASP A 43 -19.56 -6.64 -9.89
CA ASP A 43 -20.92 -7.17 -9.91
C ASP A 43 -21.59 -7.08 -11.30
N GLY A 44 -20.77 -7.21 -12.36
CA GLY A 44 -21.22 -7.07 -13.75
C GLY A 44 -21.31 -5.63 -14.28
N LYS A 45 -21.03 -4.61 -13.48
CA LYS A 45 -20.99 -3.19 -13.91
C LYS A 45 -19.57 -2.73 -14.20
N PRO A 46 -19.30 -2.13 -15.38
CA PRO A 46 -17.97 -1.61 -15.68
C PRO A 46 -17.64 -0.45 -14.74
N LEU A 47 -16.48 -0.53 -14.08
CA LEU A 47 -15.96 0.52 -13.20
C LEU A 47 -14.94 1.42 -13.92
N GLY A 48 -14.15 0.87 -14.83
CA GLY A 48 -13.13 1.63 -15.58
C GLY A 48 -11.94 0.77 -15.98
N GLN A 49 -10.74 1.35 -16.03
CA GLN A 49 -9.49 0.66 -16.34
C GLN A 49 -8.48 0.82 -15.19
N SER A 50 -7.67 -0.21 -14.93
CA SER A 50 -6.55 -0.14 -13.99
C SER A 50 -5.37 0.65 -14.58
N ASP A 51 -4.47 1.20 -13.79
CA ASP A 51 -4.58 1.30 -12.33
C ASP A 51 -5.49 2.47 -11.97
N GLY A 52 -6.41 2.29 -11.01
CA GLY A 52 -7.42 3.29 -10.70
C GLY A 52 -8.10 3.07 -9.35
N LEU A 53 -8.66 4.15 -8.79
CA LEU A 53 -9.45 4.13 -7.57
C LEU A 53 -10.94 4.18 -7.91
N PHE A 54 -11.73 3.25 -7.38
CA PHE A 54 -13.14 3.11 -7.72
C PHE A 54 -14.03 3.18 -6.50
N LEU A 55 -15.12 3.92 -6.60
CA LEU A 55 -16.16 3.99 -5.58
C LEU A 55 -17.08 2.77 -5.72
N VAL A 56 -17.19 1.98 -4.66
CA VAL A 56 -17.94 0.72 -4.64
C VAL A 56 -18.74 0.59 -3.34
N PRO A 57 -19.91 -0.05 -3.33
CA PRO A 57 -20.63 -0.21 -2.08
C PRO A 57 -19.97 -1.31 -1.21
N PRO A 58 -20.02 -1.19 0.12
CA PRO A 58 -19.36 -2.13 1.02
C PRO A 58 -19.99 -3.53 0.96
N GLY A 59 -19.29 -4.50 1.53
CA GLY A 59 -19.64 -5.91 1.59
C GLY A 59 -18.81 -6.78 0.63
N VAL A 60 -19.17 -8.06 0.57
CA VAL A 60 -18.56 -9.03 -0.36
C VAL A 60 -19.05 -8.73 -1.78
N ARG A 61 -18.10 -8.52 -2.70
CA ARG A 61 -18.34 -8.10 -4.09
C ARG A 61 -17.57 -8.98 -5.05
N ARG A 62 -18.11 -9.19 -6.24
CA ARG A 62 -17.43 -9.95 -7.29
C ARG A 62 -16.79 -9.00 -8.30
N ILE A 63 -15.46 -8.97 -8.32
CA ILE A 63 -14.69 -8.17 -9.28
C ILE A 63 -14.18 -9.04 -10.42
N THR A 64 -14.23 -8.52 -11.64
CA THR A 64 -13.72 -9.13 -12.86
C THR A 64 -12.73 -8.18 -13.52
N VAL A 65 -11.55 -8.69 -13.82
CA VAL A 65 -10.43 -7.95 -14.41
C VAL A 65 -10.11 -8.55 -15.76
N GLU A 66 -10.22 -7.76 -16.82
CA GLU A 66 -10.07 -8.23 -18.20
C GLU A 66 -9.04 -7.38 -18.96
N ARG A 67 -8.20 -8.02 -19.77
CA ARG A 67 -7.30 -7.32 -20.67
C ARG A 67 -7.12 -8.13 -21.95
N ASP A 68 -7.09 -7.45 -23.09
CA ASP A 68 -6.84 -8.09 -24.38
C ASP A 68 -5.51 -8.85 -24.39
N GLY A 69 -5.55 -10.12 -24.77
CA GLY A 69 -4.39 -11.01 -24.79
C GLY A 69 -4.07 -11.69 -23.45
N PHE A 70 -4.86 -11.48 -22.39
CA PHE A 70 -4.66 -12.08 -21.08
C PHE A 70 -5.87 -12.91 -20.63
N ASP A 71 -5.66 -13.84 -19.70
CA ASP A 71 -6.75 -14.58 -19.06
C ASP A 71 -7.52 -13.66 -18.09
N PRO A 72 -8.86 -13.62 -18.13
CA PRO A 72 -9.65 -12.81 -17.21
C PRO A 72 -9.59 -13.37 -15.79
N VAL A 73 -9.51 -12.48 -14.81
CA VAL A 73 -9.49 -12.85 -13.38
C VAL A 73 -10.82 -12.48 -12.75
N VAL A 74 -11.47 -13.42 -12.07
CA VAL A 74 -12.69 -13.18 -11.28
C VAL A 74 -12.38 -13.48 -9.82
N HIS A 75 -12.65 -12.54 -8.93
CA HIS A 75 -12.37 -12.68 -7.50
C HIS A 75 -13.51 -12.12 -6.65
N GLU A 76 -13.74 -12.72 -5.49
CA GLU A 76 -14.63 -12.13 -4.47
C GLU A 76 -13.78 -11.32 -3.48
N ILE A 77 -14.17 -10.07 -3.25
CA ILE A 77 -13.46 -9.12 -2.39
C ILE A 77 -14.39 -8.66 -1.27
N ASP A 78 -13.91 -8.59 -0.03
CA ASP A 78 -14.63 -7.97 1.08
C ASP A 78 -14.23 -6.49 1.16
N VAL A 79 -15.16 -5.60 0.79
CA VAL A 79 -14.91 -4.15 0.79
C VAL A 79 -15.52 -3.53 2.05
N ARG A 80 -14.67 -3.08 2.97
CA ARG A 80 -15.09 -2.51 4.25
C ARG A 80 -15.32 -1.01 4.14
N GLU A 81 -16.29 -0.50 4.90
CA GLU A 81 -16.61 0.93 4.94
C GLU A 81 -15.44 1.77 5.51
N GLY A 82 -15.24 2.98 4.97
CA GLY A 82 -14.22 3.92 5.45
C GLY A 82 -12.76 3.52 5.18
N ARG A 83 -12.51 2.45 4.40
CA ARG A 83 -11.17 1.99 4.00
C ARG A 83 -11.03 2.02 2.48
N ILE A 84 -9.83 2.33 1.98
CA ILE A 84 -9.48 2.00 0.60
C ILE A 84 -9.02 0.54 0.61
N THR A 85 -9.68 -0.31 -0.17
CA THR A 85 -9.30 -1.72 -0.30
C THR A 85 -8.42 -1.89 -1.53
N PRO A 86 -7.10 -2.02 -1.38
CA PRO A 86 -6.20 -2.16 -2.52
C PRO A 86 -6.23 -3.60 -3.05
N LEU A 87 -6.21 -3.74 -4.37
CA LEU A 87 -6.32 -5.00 -5.08
C LEU A 87 -5.28 -5.02 -6.20
N GLU A 88 -4.39 -6.01 -6.20
CA GLU A 88 -3.34 -6.16 -7.21
C GLU A 88 -3.45 -7.52 -7.91
N TRP A 89 -3.32 -7.52 -9.25
CA TRP A 89 -3.29 -8.73 -10.05
C TRP A 89 -2.20 -8.71 -11.11
N LYS A 90 -1.38 -9.77 -11.15
CA LYS A 90 -0.53 -10.08 -12.31
C LYS A 90 -1.29 -10.95 -13.30
N LEU A 91 -1.54 -10.40 -14.49
CA LEU A 91 -2.31 -11.07 -15.52
C LEU A 91 -1.43 -12.05 -16.29
N ARG A 92 -1.98 -13.25 -16.57
CA ARG A 92 -1.29 -14.27 -17.36
C ARG A 92 -1.63 -14.11 -18.85
N PRO A 93 -0.64 -14.10 -19.76
CA PRO A 93 -0.91 -14.09 -21.19
C PRO A 93 -1.70 -15.32 -21.60
N ARG A 94 -2.75 -15.12 -22.40
CA ARG A 94 -3.59 -16.19 -22.92
C ARG A 94 -2.80 -16.98 -23.95
N LYS A 95 -2.57 -18.28 -23.73
CA LYS A 95 -2.00 -19.14 -24.77
C LYS A 95 -2.94 -19.15 -25.99
N PRO A 96 -2.44 -18.98 -27.22
CA PRO A 96 -3.29 -19.10 -28.41
C PRO A 96 -3.92 -20.49 -28.44
N ALA A 97 -5.25 -20.55 -28.45
CA ALA A 97 -6.00 -21.79 -28.43
C ALA A 97 -5.93 -22.46 -29.81
N THR A 98 -5.21 -23.58 -29.89
CA THR A 98 -5.45 -24.58 -30.95
C THR A 98 -6.89 -25.04 -30.83
N GLN A 99 -7.67 -24.82 -31.89
CA GLN A 99 -9.08 -25.18 -31.96
C GLN A 99 -9.28 -26.68 -31.69
N ALA A 100 -10.10 -27.03 -30.70
CA ALA A 100 -10.71 -28.34 -30.59
C ALA A 100 -12.18 -28.19 -30.17
N LYS A 101 -13.05 -28.67 -31.07
CA LYS A 101 -14.51 -28.73 -30.95
C LYS A 101 -14.95 -29.54 -29.73
N GLY A 102 -15.95 -29.01 -29.01
CA GLY A 102 -17.10 -29.74 -28.49
C GLY A 102 -16.91 -30.64 -27.26
N ALA A 103 -17.28 -30.13 -26.07
CA ALA A 103 -17.87 -30.93 -25.00
C ALA A 103 -18.72 -30.05 -24.06
N LYS A 104 -19.95 -30.49 -23.79
CA LYS A 104 -20.96 -29.87 -22.92
C LYS A 104 -20.49 -29.72 -21.46
N PRO A 105 -21.02 -28.73 -20.70
CA PRO A 105 -20.68 -28.56 -19.28
C PRO A 105 -21.40 -29.60 -18.42
N LYS A 106 -20.67 -30.25 -17.50
CA LYS A 106 -21.23 -31.03 -16.38
C LYS A 106 -21.23 -30.18 -15.10
N PRO A 107 -22.19 -30.39 -14.17
CA PRO A 107 -22.35 -29.57 -12.98
C PRO A 107 -21.39 -29.97 -11.84
N ASN A 108 -20.95 -28.97 -11.07
CA ASN A 108 -20.11 -29.13 -9.87
C ASN A 108 -20.89 -29.72 -8.69
N PRO A 109 -20.24 -30.47 -7.78
CA PRO A 109 -20.60 -30.57 -6.37
C PRO A 109 -19.84 -29.53 -5.50
N PRO A 110 -20.31 -29.25 -4.26
CA PRO A 110 -19.98 -28.01 -3.53
C PRO A 110 -18.83 -28.13 -2.52
N ALA A 111 -18.28 -26.94 -2.23
CA ALA A 111 -17.70 -26.41 -0.98
C ALA A 111 -16.84 -27.32 -0.07
N GLY A 112 -15.59 -26.88 0.13
CA GLY A 112 -14.70 -27.27 1.23
C GLY A 112 -13.66 -26.15 1.42
N GLU A 113 -13.47 -25.75 2.68
CA GLU A 113 -12.86 -24.51 3.17
C GLU A 113 -11.31 -24.45 3.09
N ASP A 114 -10.84 -23.21 3.27
CA ASP A 114 -9.55 -22.76 3.83
C ASP A 114 -8.23 -23.00 3.08
N GLY A 115 -7.59 -21.86 2.74
CA GLY A 115 -6.20 -21.80 2.31
C GLY A 115 -5.88 -20.60 1.42
N THR A 116 -6.02 -19.37 1.92
CA THR A 116 -5.55 -18.18 1.20
C THR A 116 -4.02 -18.10 1.23
N ALA A 117 -3.39 -18.81 0.29
CA ALA A 117 -2.04 -18.50 -0.17
C ALA A 117 -2.11 -17.16 -0.92
N SER A 118 -1.36 -16.16 -0.45
CA SER A 118 -1.15 -14.91 -1.20
C SER A 118 -0.07 -15.17 -2.27
N PRO A 119 -0.35 -15.02 -3.58
CA PRO A 119 0.70 -15.12 -4.58
C PRO A 119 1.06 -13.73 -5.06
N ASP A 120 2.25 -13.22 -4.73
CA ASP A 120 2.98 -12.36 -5.67
C ASP A 120 4.44 -12.04 -5.25
N ALA A 121 5.41 -12.72 -5.89
CA ALA A 121 6.74 -12.19 -6.18
C ALA A 121 7.52 -13.09 -7.17
N ALA A 122 7.03 -13.30 -8.39
CA ALA A 122 7.90 -13.76 -9.48
C ALA A 122 8.60 -12.53 -10.11
N SER A 123 9.88 -12.34 -9.80
CA SER A 123 10.81 -11.57 -10.65
C SER A 123 11.27 -12.44 -11.82
N PRO A 124 11.50 -11.88 -13.02
CA PRO A 124 11.86 -12.65 -14.20
C PRO A 124 13.38 -12.93 -14.21
N ALA A 125 13.85 -13.85 -13.37
CA ALA A 125 15.14 -14.54 -13.52
C ALA A 125 15.31 -15.57 -12.39
N ASP A 126 14.65 -16.72 -12.46
CA ASP A 126 15.08 -17.96 -11.79
C ASP A 126 14.26 -19.12 -12.39
N SER A 127 14.93 -20.16 -12.89
CA SER A 127 14.23 -21.35 -13.38
C SER A 127 13.60 -22.09 -12.19
N PRO A 128 12.51 -22.87 -12.36
CA PRO A 128 11.89 -23.63 -11.26
C PRO A 128 12.86 -24.55 -10.50
N ALA A 129 13.91 -25.03 -11.18
CA ALA A 129 14.98 -25.82 -10.60
C ALA A 129 15.93 -25.02 -9.67
N ASP A 130 16.11 -23.72 -9.94
CA ASP A 130 16.95 -22.84 -9.11
C ASP A 130 16.26 -22.50 -7.77
N ALA A 131 14.93 -22.35 -7.79
CA ALA A 131 14.16 -22.03 -6.60
C ALA A 131 14.08 -23.19 -5.59
N ALA A 132 13.95 -24.44 -6.07
CA ALA A 132 14.00 -25.64 -5.23
C ALA A 132 15.34 -25.81 -4.48
N GLY A 133 16.43 -25.34 -5.07
CA GLY A 133 17.76 -25.31 -4.44
C GLY A 133 17.83 -24.34 -3.26
N GLY A 134 17.12 -23.21 -3.34
CA GLY A 134 17.03 -22.21 -2.28
C GLY A 134 16.41 -22.76 -1.00
N SER A 135 15.25 -23.42 -1.10
CA SER A 135 14.59 -24.05 0.06
C SER A 135 15.48 -25.08 0.75
N SER A 136 16.19 -25.91 -0.03
CA SER A 136 17.15 -26.89 0.47
C SER A 136 18.33 -26.24 1.20
N ALA A 137 18.85 -25.14 0.65
CA ALA A 137 19.93 -24.36 1.26
C ALA A 137 19.52 -23.79 2.63
N VAL A 138 18.31 -23.25 2.75
CA VAL A 138 17.77 -22.77 4.03
C VAL A 138 17.59 -23.94 5.01
N MET A 139 17.04 -25.08 4.58
CA MET A 139 16.91 -26.25 5.46
C MET A 139 18.25 -26.69 6.06
N GLN A 140 19.32 -26.70 5.25
CA GLN A 140 20.66 -27.03 5.73
C GLN A 140 21.23 -25.95 6.65
N LEU A 141 20.97 -24.66 6.41
CA LEU A 141 21.31 -23.58 7.34
C LEU A 141 20.63 -23.78 8.70
N LEU A 142 19.32 -24.05 8.71
CA LEU A 142 18.53 -24.24 9.93
C LEU A 142 18.97 -25.45 10.76
N SER A 143 19.55 -26.48 10.12
CA SER A 143 20.10 -27.64 10.85
C SER A 143 21.25 -27.27 11.79
N LYS A 144 21.97 -26.18 11.49
CA LYS A 144 23.11 -25.67 12.27
C LYS A 144 22.74 -24.46 13.14
N ALA A 145 21.54 -23.91 12.98
CA ALA A 145 21.10 -22.73 13.70
C ALA A 145 20.76 -23.06 15.16
N GLU A 146 21.21 -22.21 16.09
CA GLU A 146 20.87 -22.27 17.52
C GLU A 146 19.46 -21.71 17.76
N ILE A 147 18.45 -22.47 17.38
CA ILE A 147 17.03 -22.12 17.50
C ILE A 147 16.25 -23.26 18.15
N THR A 148 15.12 -22.95 18.78
CA THR A 148 14.31 -23.97 19.45
C THR A 148 13.76 -25.01 18.46
N PRO A 149 13.62 -26.29 18.86
CA PRO A 149 13.11 -27.34 17.97
C PRO A 149 11.74 -27.00 17.36
N LYS A 150 10.85 -26.39 18.15
CA LYS A 150 9.50 -26.00 17.71
C LYS A 150 9.52 -24.96 16.60
N ILE A 151 10.39 -23.93 16.70
CA ILE A 151 10.53 -22.91 15.67
C ILE A 151 11.15 -23.52 14.41
N ARG A 152 12.21 -24.34 14.58
CA ARG A 152 12.86 -25.03 13.47
C ARG A 152 11.89 -25.90 12.67
N GLU A 153 11.07 -26.68 13.36
CA GLU A 153 10.06 -27.54 12.72
C GLU A 153 9.04 -26.71 11.92
N ALA A 154 8.53 -25.62 12.48
CA ALA A 154 7.62 -24.73 11.79
C ALA A 154 8.24 -24.13 10.51
N MET A 155 9.50 -23.66 10.58
CA MET A 155 10.23 -23.15 9.43
C MET A 155 10.42 -24.22 8.35
N GLN A 156 10.76 -25.45 8.73
CA GLN A 156 10.92 -26.58 7.82
C GLN A 156 9.60 -27.01 7.16
N ILE A 157 8.46 -26.85 7.84
CA ILE A 157 7.13 -27.10 7.24
C ILE A 157 6.88 -26.09 6.11
N VAL A 158 7.08 -24.80 6.37
CA VAL A 158 6.87 -23.74 5.36
C VAL A 158 7.77 -23.97 4.13
N LEU A 159 9.05 -24.27 4.33
CA LEU A 159 10.00 -24.56 3.25
C LEU A 159 9.59 -25.75 2.38
N ARG A 160 8.98 -26.78 2.97
CA ARG A 160 8.49 -27.98 2.26
C ARG A 160 7.19 -27.71 1.50
N GLN A 161 6.33 -26.85 2.03
CA GLN A 161 5.08 -26.46 1.38
C GLN A 161 5.31 -25.53 0.19
N HIS A 162 6.35 -24.69 0.28
CA HIS A 162 6.66 -23.66 -0.71
C HIS A 162 8.10 -23.80 -1.27
N PRO A 163 8.47 -24.94 -1.86
CA PRO A 163 9.87 -25.23 -2.19
C PRO A 163 10.42 -24.35 -3.33
N THR A 164 9.56 -23.77 -4.16
CA THR A 164 9.95 -22.94 -5.32
C THR A 164 9.92 -21.44 -5.04
N GLU A 165 9.73 -21.03 -3.79
CA GLU A 165 9.84 -19.62 -3.42
C GLU A 165 11.31 -19.28 -3.10
N SER A 166 11.61 -17.99 -2.97
CA SER A 166 12.95 -17.51 -2.58
C SER A 166 12.94 -16.76 -1.25
N ARG A 167 11.73 -16.51 -0.72
CA ARG A 167 11.45 -15.83 0.53
C ARG A 167 10.26 -16.50 1.17
N TRP A 168 10.29 -16.62 2.48
CA TRP A 168 9.26 -17.30 3.25
C TRP A 168 9.05 -16.58 4.56
N SER A 169 7.83 -16.59 5.07
CA SER A 169 7.50 -16.14 6.42
C SER A 169 6.54 -17.11 7.09
N GLY A 170 6.48 -17.04 8.41
CA GLY A 170 5.53 -17.81 9.19
C GLY A 170 5.57 -17.46 10.67
N ARG A 171 4.85 -18.25 11.46
CA ARG A 171 4.77 -18.07 12.90
C ARG A 171 4.84 -19.40 13.64
N ALA A 172 5.38 -19.36 14.85
CA ALA A 172 5.39 -20.45 15.81
C ALA A 172 4.95 -19.91 17.18
N GLY A 173 3.65 -19.91 17.46
CA GLY A 173 3.11 -19.25 18.65
C GLY A 173 3.24 -17.72 18.56
N PRO A 174 3.84 -17.04 19.57
CA PRO A 174 4.07 -15.59 19.55
C PRO A 174 5.28 -15.18 18.71
N THR A 175 6.08 -16.14 18.24
CA THR A 175 7.29 -15.87 17.48
C THR A 175 7.01 -15.84 15.99
N LEU A 176 7.42 -14.77 15.33
CA LEU A 176 7.45 -14.65 13.88
C LEU A 176 8.82 -15.08 13.36
N PHE A 177 8.84 -15.65 12.16
CA PHE A 177 10.08 -15.97 11.46
C PHE A 177 9.96 -15.64 9.99
N ALA A 178 11.10 -15.36 9.39
CA ALA A 178 11.24 -15.19 7.95
C ALA A 178 12.58 -15.74 7.47
N MET A 179 12.61 -16.11 6.20
CA MET A 179 13.74 -16.75 5.55
C MET A 179 13.88 -16.21 4.14
N ALA A 180 15.10 -16.17 3.63
CA ALA A 180 15.38 -15.84 2.25
C ALA A 180 16.56 -16.65 1.72
N ALA A 181 16.53 -16.95 0.43
CA ALA A 181 17.62 -17.59 -0.27
C ALA A 181 17.83 -16.93 -1.64
N LYS A 182 19.09 -16.75 -2.01
CA LYS A 182 19.45 -16.24 -3.33
C LYS A 182 20.69 -16.94 -3.86
N ARG A 183 20.65 -17.32 -5.13
CA ARG A 183 21.77 -17.96 -5.81
C ARG A 183 22.95 -17.00 -5.90
N LEU A 184 24.15 -17.48 -5.57
CA LEU A 184 25.40 -16.75 -5.71
C LEU A 184 25.80 -16.66 -7.19
N PRO A 185 26.41 -15.55 -7.62
CA PRO A 185 26.93 -15.45 -8.99
C PRO A 185 28.03 -16.50 -9.22
N ALA A 186 28.09 -17.03 -10.44
CA ALA A 186 29.10 -18.00 -10.84
C ALA A 186 30.47 -17.34 -11.12
N GLY A 187 31.52 -18.16 -11.14
CA GLY A 187 32.87 -17.73 -11.55
C GLY A 187 33.62 -16.90 -10.50
N GLN A 188 34.63 -16.14 -10.95
CA GLN A 188 35.56 -15.42 -10.09
C GLN A 188 34.91 -14.27 -9.29
N VAL A 189 33.75 -13.78 -9.72
CA VAL A 189 32.99 -12.71 -9.03
C VAL A 189 32.39 -13.23 -7.72
N ARG A 190 32.22 -14.55 -7.58
CA ARG A 190 31.55 -15.18 -6.44
C ARG A 190 32.11 -14.75 -5.09
N SER A 191 33.42 -14.87 -4.89
CA SER A 191 34.07 -14.56 -3.61
C SER A 191 33.89 -13.09 -3.21
N ARG A 192 33.94 -12.18 -4.18
CA ARG A 192 33.72 -10.73 -3.97
C ARG A 192 32.26 -10.42 -3.67
N ALA A 193 31.32 -11.20 -4.21
CA ALA A 193 29.89 -10.99 -4.02
C ALA A 193 29.35 -11.57 -2.70
N VAL A 194 30.05 -12.53 -2.06
CA VAL A 194 29.53 -13.23 -0.86
C VAL A 194 29.07 -12.26 0.24
N PRO A 195 29.87 -11.27 0.70
CA PRO A 195 29.44 -10.40 1.79
C PRO A 195 28.14 -9.63 1.46
N ALA A 196 28.09 -9.02 0.27
CA ALA A 196 26.91 -8.29 -0.19
C ALA A 196 25.68 -9.20 -0.37
N MET A 197 25.89 -10.45 -0.79
CA MET A 197 24.81 -11.43 -0.95
C MET A 197 24.26 -11.92 0.39
N LEU A 198 25.13 -12.08 1.41
CA LEU A 198 24.70 -12.44 2.76
C LEU A 198 23.91 -11.29 3.42
N GLU A 199 24.37 -10.06 3.27
CA GLU A 199 23.64 -8.87 3.70
C GLU A 199 22.29 -8.76 2.98
N LEU A 200 22.26 -9.00 1.67
CA LEU A 200 21.02 -8.97 0.89
C LEU A 200 19.99 -9.99 1.39
N VAL A 201 20.37 -11.26 1.60
CA VAL A 201 19.39 -12.27 2.07
C VAL A 201 18.96 -12.01 3.51
N HIS A 202 19.84 -11.44 4.35
CA HIS A 202 19.46 -10.97 5.69
C HIS A 202 18.41 -9.86 5.59
N MET A 203 18.64 -8.83 4.78
CA MET A 203 17.68 -7.74 4.55
C MET A 203 16.36 -8.24 3.93
N GLN A 204 16.42 -9.20 3.01
CA GLN A 204 15.23 -9.81 2.43
C GLN A 204 14.41 -10.59 3.46
N ALA A 205 15.06 -11.33 4.36
CA ALA A 205 14.38 -12.01 5.44
C ALA A 205 13.80 -11.02 6.46
N THR A 206 14.52 -9.97 6.85
CA THR A 206 13.99 -8.89 7.72
C THR A 206 12.77 -8.24 7.08
N HIS A 207 12.84 -7.94 5.78
CA HIS A 207 11.73 -7.36 5.04
C HIS A 207 10.49 -8.25 5.10
N GLU A 208 10.66 -9.53 4.76
CA GLU A 208 9.58 -10.51 4.78
C GLU A 208 8.95 -10.64 6.19
N LEU A 209 9.77 -10.61 7.25
CA LEU A 209 9.31 -10.61 8.64
C LEU A 209 8.43 -9.39 8.98
N LEU A 210 8.88 -8.19 8.63
CA LEU A 210 8.20 -6.94 8.99
C LEU A 210 6.91 -6.71 8.19
N THR A 211 6.77 -7.36 7.03
CA THR A 211 5.54 -7.34 6.23
C THR A 211 4.50 -8.38 6.65
N ALA A 212 4.74 -9.12 7.73
CA ALA A 212 3.78 -10.08 8.27
C ALA A 212 2.45 -9.39 8.57
N LYS A 213 1.34 -9.97 8.08
CA LYS A 213 0.00 -9.39 8.20
C LYS A 213 -0.34 -8.99 9.64
N SER A 214 -0.03 -9.86 10.61
CA SER A 214 -0.37 -9.60 12.01
C SER A 214 0.42 -8.44 12.63
N LEU A 215 1.60 -8.11 12.10
CA LEU A 215 2.32 -6.87 12.45
C LEU A 215 1.71 -5.66 11.75
N LEU A 216 1.38 -5.76 10.46
CA LEU A 216 0.77 -4.67 9.72
C LEU A 216 -0.58 -4.25 10.32
N ASP A 217 -1.38 -5.22 10.77
CA ASP A 217 -2.66 -4.97 11.43
C ASP A 217 -2.51 -4.10 12.71
N ARG A 218 -1.33 -4.08 13.34
CA ARG A 218 -1.04 -3.23 14.51
C ARG A 218 -0.96 -1.74 14.17
N PHE A 219 -0.59 -1.40 12.94
CA PHE A 219 -0.53 0.00 12.49
C PHE A 219 -1.92 0.57 12.17
N GLU A 220 -2.96 -0.24 12.01
CA GLU A 220 -4.31 0.27 11.70
C GLU A 220 -4.80 1.27 12.76
N ALA A 221 -4.50 1.02 14.04
CA ALA A 221 -4.85 1.89 15.15
C ALA A 221 -4.17 3.28 15.08
N THR A 222 -3.09 3.40 14.30
CA THR A 222 -2.36 4.66 14.07
C THR A 222 -2.91 5.46 12.86
N GLY A 223 -3.94 4.93 12.21
CA GLY A 223 -4.56 5.51 11.01
C GLY A 223 -3.94 5.05 9.69
N LEU A 224 -2.86 4.25 9.71
CA LEU A 224 -2.25 3.66 8.51
C LEU A 224 -3.04 2.41 8.10
N ASN A 225 -4.13 2.61 7.36
CA ASN A 225 -5.15 1.58 7.10
C ASN A 225 -5.27 1.11 5.65
N ASP A 226 -4.47 1.64 4.71
CA ASP A 226 -4.32 1.05 3.37
C ASP A 226 -3.23 -0.04 3.43
N ALA A 227 -3.65 -1.31 3.36
CA ALA A 227 -2.76 -2.45 3.59
C ALA A 227 -1.62 -2.56 2.57
N THR A 228 -1.88 -2.24 1.30
CA THR A 228 -0.87 -2.30 0.23
C THR A 228 0.14 -1.17 0.36
N THR A 229 -0.32 0.05 0.63
CA THR A 229 0.55 1.19 0.90
C THR A 229 1.37 0.93 2.14
N LEU A 230 0.77 0.43 3.22
CA LEU A 230 1.47 0.13 4.45
C LEU A 230 2.52 -0.96 4.26
N ARG A 231 2.21 -2.04 3.52
CA ARG A 231 3.20 -3.04 3.15
C ARG A 231 4.38 -2.36 2.45
N GLN A 232 4.13 -1.69 1.33
CA GLN A 232 5.13 -0.95 0.53
C GLN A 232 5.95 0.05 1.36
N ALA A 233 5.31 0.71 2.33
CA ALA A 233 5.95 1.65 3.24
C ALA A 233 6.94 0.95 4.16
N VAL A 234 6.51 -0.13 4.81
CA VAL A 234 7.37 -0.95 5.65
C VAL A 234 8.52 -1.53 4.84
N GLU A 235 8.27 -1.99 3.60
CA GLU A 235 9.31 -2.49 2.68
C GLU A 235 10.43 -1.46 2.46
N LYS A 236 10.05 -0.19 2.26
CA LYS A 236 11.00 0.92 2.08
C LYS A 236 11.68 1.36 3.37
N ALA A 237 10.99 1.21 4.50
CA ALA A 237 11.47 1.64 5.82
C ALA A 237 12.42 0.63 6.49
N VAL A 238 12.46 -0.64 6.05
CA VAL A 238 13.24 -1.71 6.70
C VAL A 238 14.66 -1.29 7.05
N GLY A 239 15.37 -0.66 6.12
CA GLY A 239 16.76 -0.24 6.32
C GLY A 239 16.94 0.82 7.42
N ALA A 240 15.93 1.67 7.64
CA ALA A 240 15.95 2.70 8.67
C ALA A 240 15.45 2.19 10.05
N LEU A 241 14.69 1.09 10.07
CA LEU A 241 14.11 0.54 11.30
C LEU A 241 15.10 -0.27 12.16
N HIS A 242 16.26 -0.69 11.64
CA HIS A 242 17.36 -1.30 12.42
C HIS A 242 16.95 -2.42 13.41
N VAL A 243 15.93 -3.21 13.07
CA VAL A 243 15.27 -4.16 13.99
C VAL A 243 16.22 -5.22 14.57
N THR A 244 17.16 -5.73 13.78
CA THR A 244 18.06 -6.81 14.19
C THR A 244 19.15 -6.38 15.19
N GLY A 245 19.30 -5.08 15.46
CA GLY A 245 20.22 -4.55 16.47
C GLY A 245 19.51 -3.96 17.70
N ASN A 246 18.26 -3.52 17.55
CA ASN A 246 17.57 -2.71 18.55
C ASN A 246 16.44 -3.45 19.28
N VAL A 247 15.95 -4.57 18.74
CA VAL A 247 14.88 -5.35 19.37
C VAL A 247 15.46 -6.54 20.14
N GLN A 248 15.13 -6.61 21.43
CA GLN A 248 15.58 -7.70 22.29
C GLN A 248 15.01 -9.04 21.84
N GLY A 249 15.86 -10.06 21.76
CA GLY A 249 15.46 -11.42 21.41
C GLY A 249 15.28 -11.68 19.91
N VAL A 250 15.69 -10.75 19.04
CA VAL A 250 15.83 -11.05 17.61
C VAL A 250 17.00 -12.00 17.41
N VAL A 251 16.72 -13.15 16.78
CA VAL A 251 17.73 -14.12 16.38
C VAL A 251 17.79 -14.13 14.87
N HIS A 252 18.97 -13.95 14.30
CA HIS A 252 19.15 -14.00 12.85
C HIS A 252 20.46 -14.70 12.50
N GLY A 253 20.55 -15.16 11.26
CA GLY A 253 21.76 -15.79 10.75
C GLY A 253 21.74 -15.83 9.24
N ALA A 254 22.90 -15.62 8.63
CA ALA A 254 23.09 -15.76 7.20
C ALA A 254 24.38 -16.54 6.93
N ALA A 255 24.33 -17.47 5.98
CA ALA A 255 25.51 -18.21 5.57
C ALA A 255 25.42 -18.63 4.10
N THR A 256 26.58 -18.95 3.54
CA THR A 256 26.64 -19.59 2.23
C THR A 256 26.44 -21.09 2.37
N VAL A 257 25.51 -21.65 1.59
CA VAL A 257 25.20 -23.07 1.57
C VAL A 257 25.17 -23.54 0.12
N GLY A 258 26.11 -24.39 -0.27
CA GLY A 258 26.25 -24.81 -1.66
C GLY A 258 26.46 -23.59 -2.57
N GLU A 259 25.58 -23.37 -3.54
CA GLU A 259 25.61 -22.22 -4.46
C GLU A 259 24.71 -21.06 -4.03
N PHE A 260 24.19 -21.07 -2.82
CA PHE A 260 23.23 -20.08 -2.32
C PHE A 260 23.80 -19.28 -1.15
N ALA A 261 23.39 -18.01 -1.07
CA ALA A 261 23.30 -17.30 0.19
C ALA A 261 21.92 -17.61 0.79
N ALA A 262 21.88 -17.98 2.06
CA ALA A 262 20.64 -18.23 2.79
C ALA A 262 20.66 -17.43 4.09
N GLY A 263 19.50 -16.90 4.48
CA GLY A 263 19.33 -16.10 5.69
C GLY A 263 18.01 -16.40 6.38
N TYR A 264 17.98 -16.19 7.70
CA TYR A 264 16.76 -16.24 8.50
C TYR A 264 16.77 -15.13 9.56
N VAL A 265 15.56 -14.71 9.95
CA VAL A 265 15.32 -13.79 11.07
C VAL A 265 14.12 -14.32 11.86
N ILE A 266 14.22 -14.30 13.18
CA ILE A 266 13.22 -14.79 14.13
C ILE A 266 13.08 -13.73 15.21
N ALA A 267 11.85 -13.38 15.57
CA ALA A 267 11.61 -12.42 16.65
C ALA A 267 10.23 -12.60 17.28
N ASP A 268 10.08 -12.16 18.52
CA ASP A 268 8.79 -12.13 19.19
C ASP A 268 7.88 -11.03 18.60
N GLU A 269 6.63 -11.39 18.31
CA GLU A 269 5.65 -10.48 17.68
C GLU A 269 5.32 -9.28 18.57
N ALA A 270 5.20 -9.48 19.88
CA ALA A 270 4.89 -8.40 20.80
C ALA A 270 6.09 -7.46 20.97
N ALA A 271 7.30 -7.99 21.04
CA ALA A 271 8.53 -7.19 21.08
C ALA A 271 8.71 -6.35 19.80
N LEU A 272 8.50 -6.97 18.63
CA LEU A 272 8.54 -6.25 17.35
C LEU A 272 7.47 -5.17 17.28
N SER A 273 6.22 -5.49 17.62
CA SER A 273 5.13 -4.53 17.57
C SER A 273 5.38 -3.36 18.53
N ALA A 274 5.88 -3.62 19.74
CA ALA A 274 6.17 -2.57 20.70
C ALA A 274 7.28 -1.64 20.20
N TYR A 275 8.32 -2.20 19.57
CA TYR A 275 9.41 -1.42 18.99
C TYR A 275 8.95 -0.58 17.80
N LEU A 276 8.25 -1.17 16.83
CA LEU A 276 7.80 -0.48 15.62
C LEU A 276 6.78 0.64 15.89
N LEU A 277 6.07 0.57 17.02
CA LEU A 277 5.12 1.59 17.46
C LEU A 277 5.73 2.65 18.38
N GLN A 278 7.05 2.59 18.65
CA GLN A 278 7.74 3.69 19.31
C GLN A 278 7.66 4.97 18.46
N PRO A 279 7.62 6.17 19.06
CA PRO A 279 7.37 7.40 18.31
C PRO A 279 8.35 7.65 17.15
N ALA A 280 9.64 7.34 17.32
CA ALA A 280 10.65 7.55 16.28
C ALA A 280 10.47 6.58 15.11
N GLU A 281 10.32 5.29 15.41
CA GLU A 281 10.11 4.20 14.44
C GLU A 281 8.78 4.37 13.69
N LEU A 282 7.72 4.72 14.42
CA LEU A 282 6.41 4.99 13.82
C LEU A 282 6.49 6.16 12.85
N GLU A 283 7.27 7.20 13.14
CA GLU A 283 7.42 8.34 12.23
C GLU A 283 8.16 7.96 10.94
N ILE A 284 9.13 7.04 11.00
CA ILE A 284 9.77 6.45 9.81
C ILE A 284 8.70 5.78 8.93
N VAL A 285 7.83 4.96 9.53
CA VAL A 285 6.77 4.25 8.78
C VAL A 285 5.72 5.23 8.25
N ARG A 286 5.33 6.24 9.02
CA ARG A 286 4.40 7.30 8.59
C ARG A 286 4.94 8.09 7.39
N THR A 287 6.22 8.46 7.45
CA THR A 287 6.92 9.13 6.35
C THR A 287 6.94 8.25 5.10
N ALA A 288 7.35 6.98 5.23
CA ALA A 288 7.36 6.05 4.11
C ALA A 288 5.95 5.81 3.52
N TYR A 289 4.92 5.74 4.38
CA TYR A 289 3.52 5.58 3.96
C TYR A 289 3.05 6.78 3.13
N ARG A 290 3.31 8.00 3.61
CA ARG A 290 3.04 9.23 2.87
C ARG A 290 3.73 9.18 1.49
N ASP A 291 5.02 8.87 1.46
CA ASP A 291 5.82 8.95 0.24
C ASP A 291 5.39 7.90 -0.79
N VAL A 292 5.02 6.69 -0.35
CA VAL A 292 4.44 5.67 -1.23
C VAL A 292 3.13 6.14 -1.84
N MET A 293 2.19 6.59 -1.03
CA MET A 293 0.87 7.01 -1.51
C MET A 293 0.95 8.28 -2.36
N HIS A 294 1.85 9.20 -2.04
CA HIS A 294 2.10 10.39 -2.86
C HIS A 294 2.71 10.02 -4.22
N ALA A 295 3.62 9.03 -4.27
CA ALA A 295 4.11 8.50 -5.55
C ALA A 295 2.98 7.87 -6.39
N GLN A 296 2.05 7.13 -5.76
CA GLN A 296 0.86 6.60 -6.44
C GLN A 296 -0.04 7.73 -6.98
N ALA A 297 -0.24 8.80 -6.20
CA ALA A 297 -0.99 9.98 -6.65
C ALA A 297 -0.35 10.62 -7.89
N ARG A 298 0.98 10.78 -7.91
CA ARG A 298 1.69 11.31 -9.09
C ARG A 298 1.56 10.42 -10.32
N GLN A 299 1.55 9.09 -10.16
CA GLN A 299 1.28 8.18 -11.28
C GLN A 299 -0.12 8.35 -11.87
N LEU A 300 -1.12 8.71 -11.05
CA LEU A 300 -2.47 9.05 -11.53
C LEU A 300 -2.46 10.40 -12.25
N MET A 301 -1.76 11.40 -11.71
CA MET A 301 -1.57 12.71 -12.35
C MET A 301 -0.91 12.59 -13.73
N ASP A 302 0.15 11.77 -13.87
CA ASP A 302 0.84 11.53 -15.14
C ASP A 302 -0.09 10.94 -16.21
N ARG A 303 -1.18 10.28 -15.80
CA ARG A 303 -2.22 9.72 -16.68
C ARG A 303 -3.40 10.67 -16.88
N GLY A 304 -3.39 11.86 -16.27
CA GLY A 304 -4.48 12.82 -16.29
C GLY A 304 -5.66 12.45 -15.38
N ASP A 305 -5.50 11.48 -14.47
CA ASP A 305 -6.53 11.06 -13.52
C ASP A 305 -6.47 11.90 -12.24
N TRP A 306 -6.78 13.19 -12.40
CA TRP A 306 -6.68 14.21 -11.35
C TRP A 306 -7.63 13.94 -10.17
N GLN A 307 -8.83 13.44 -10.45
CA GLN A 307 -9.85 13.18 -9.44
C GLN A 307 -9.42 12.08 -8.48
N ASN A 308 -8.86 10.97 -9.00
CA ASN A 308 -8.37 9.88 -8.16
C ASN A 308 -7.08 10.26 -7.42
N ALA A 309 -6.22 11.09 -8.02
CA ALA A 309 -5.06 11.64 -7.31
C ALA A 309 -5.47 12.45 -6.07
N LEU A 310 -6.52 13.29 -6.18
CA LEU A 310 -7.06 14.06 -5.05
C LEU A 310 -7.64 13.20 -3.94
N LEU A 311 -8.18 12.01 -4.25
CA LEU A 311 -8.66 11.08 -3.22
C LEU A 311 -7.50 10.54 -2.37
N LEU A 312 -6.35 10.23 -2.99
CA LEU A 312 -5.15 9.83 -2.25
C LEU A 312 -4.59 11.00 -1.43
N TRP A 313 -4.63 12.21 -1.97
CA TRP A 313 -4.29 13.41 -1.20
C TRP A 313 -5.19 13.59 0.02
N GLN A 314 -6.51 13.48 -0.14
CA GLN A 314 -7.47 13.62 0.95
C GLN A 314 -7.23 12.57 2.04
N HIS A 315 -6.90 11.34 1.65
CA HIS A 315 -6.55 10.27 2.59
C HIS A 315 -5.35 10.64 3.46
N LEU A 316 -4.29 11.18 2.85
CA LEU A 316 -3.08 11.61 3.54
C LEU A 316 -3.34 12.86 4.40
N HIS A 317 -4.07 13.83 3.88
CA HIS A 317 -4.43 15.08 4.55
C HIS A 317 -5.24 14.84 5.84
N GLN A 318 -6.27 14.00 5.79
CA GLN A 318 -7.07 13.62 6.97
C GLN A 318 -6.25 12.98 8.10
N ARG A 319 -5.11 12.37 7.78
CA ARG A 319 -4.19 11.73 8.73
C ARG A 319 -3.03 12.63 9.15
N ARG A 320 -3.06 13.89 8.70
CA ARG A 320 -1.97 14.87 8.86
C ARG A 320 -0.64 14.36 8.32
N LEU A 321 -0.68 13.52 7.29
CA LEU A 321 0.48 12.99 6.58
C LEU A 321 0.74 13.86 5.35
N VAL A 322 1.16 15.10 5.58
CA VAL A 322 1.30 16.10 4.51
C VAL A 322 2.76 16.48 4.26
N SER A 323 3.02 17.07 3.10
CA SER A 323 4.32 17.65 2.73
C SER A 323 4.10 18.83 1.78
N GLN A 324 5.11 19.70 1.69
CA GLN A 324 5.12 20.85 0.76
C GLN A 324 4.76 20.44 -0.67
N GLN A 325 5.42 19.41 -1.21
CA GLN A 325 5.18 18.92 -2.57
C GLN A 325 3.77 18.32 -2.73
N LEU A 326 3.23 17.67 -1.69
CA LEU A 326 1.90 17.07 -1.72
C LEU A 326 0.80 18.14 -1.81
N TYR A 327 0.97 19.31 -1.17
CA TYR A 327 0.04 20.44 -1.35
C TYR A 327 0.13 21.05 -2.75
N LEU A 328 1.35 21.24 -3.29
CA LEU A 328 1.51 21.75 -4.66
C LEU A 328 0.87 20.82 -5.71
N ASP A 329 1.03 19.50 -5.54
CA ASP A 329 0.45 18.52 -6.46
C ASP A 329 -1.08 18.49 -6.37
N ALA A 330 -1.65 18.65 -5.18
CA ALA A 330 -3.10 18.75 -5.02
C ALA A 330 -3.67 20.04 -5.61
N ALA A 331 -3.01 21.18 -5.38
CA ALA A 331 -3.37 22.45 -6.01
C ALA A 331 -3.35 22.32 -7.54
N ARG A 332 -2.34 21.65 -8.10
CA ARG A 332 -2.29 21.35 -9.53
C ARG A 332 -3.47 20.49 -9.98
N CYS A 333 -3.84 19.45 -9.23
CA CYS A 333 -5.02 18.63 -9.57
C CYS A 333 -6.31 19.46 -9.59
N PHE A 334 -6.54 20.32 -8.57
CA PHE A 334 -7.70 21.21 -8.54
C PHE A 334 -7.72 22.18 -9.72
N LYS A 335 -6.56 22.74 -10.09
CA LYS A 335 -6.41 23.62 -11.24
C LYS A 335 -6.77 22.92 -12.56
N GLU A 336 -6.25 21.71 -12.79
CA GLU A 336 -6.54 20.93 -14.01
C GLU A 336 -8.03 20.53 -14.09
N LEU A 337 -8.68 20.34 -12.94
CA LEU A 337 -10.13 20.13 -12.84
C LEU A 337 -10.95 21.42 -12.94
N LYS A 338 -10.30 22.58 -13.15
CA LYS A 338 -10.92 23.92 -13.20
C LYS A 338 -11.66 24.29 -11.91
N GLN A 339 -11.23 23.73 -10.78
CA GLN A 339 -11.77 24.02 -9.45
C GLN A 339 -10.96 25.16 -8.82
N THR A 340 -11.20 26.37 -9.31
CA THR A 340 -10.43 27.57 -8.97
C THR A 340 -10.48 27.90 -7.47
N ALA A 341 -11.66 27.85 -6.86
CA ALA A 341 -11.81 28.14 -5.43
C ALA A 341 -11.04 27.14 -4.55
N ASP A 342 -11.06 25.86 -4.90
CA ASP A 342 -10.32 24.83 -4.18
C ASP A 342 -8.81 24.95 -4.38
N THR A 343 -8.36 25.37 -5.57
CA THR A 343 -6.95 25.67 -5.84
C THR A 343 -6.44 26.75 -4.89
N VAL A 344 -7.15 27.87 -4.78
CA VAL A 344 -6.80 28.98 -3.88
C VAL A 344 -6.83 28.53 -2.42
N ARG A 345 -7.88 27.80 -2.02
CA ARG A 345 -8.02 27.30 -0.64
C ARG A 345 -6.87 26.39 -0.24
N VAL A 346 -6.50 25.42 -1.08
CA VAL A 346 -5.41 24.47 -0.79
C VAL A 346 -4.05 25.15 -0.75
N LEU A 347 -3.78 26.10 -1.64
CA LEU A 347 -2.53 26.86 -1.64
C LEU A 347 -2.44 27.81 -0.43
N SER A 348 -3.54 28.46 -0.06
CA SER A 348 -3.62 29.28 1.16
C SER A 348 -3.31 28.45 2.41
N GLU A 349 -3.92 27.25 2.52
CA GLU A 349 -3.66 26.33 3.62
C GLU A 349 -2.19 25.84 3.63
N ALA A 350 -1.61 25.60 2.45
CA ALA A 350 -0.21 25.21 2.31
C ALA A 350 0.73 26.32 2.81
N ILE A 351 0.49 27.57 2.40
CA ILE A 351 1.27 28.73 2.86
C ILE A 351 1.07 28.95 4.36
N ALA A 352 -0.12 28.73 4.91
CA ALA A 352 -0.33 28.82 6.35
C ALA A 352 0.42 27.73 7.13
N SER A 353 0.47 26.51 6.60
CA SER A 353 1.10 25.35 7.25
C SER A 353 2.63 25.35 7.15
N PHE A 354 3.17 25.84 6.03
CA PHE A 354 4.61 25.80 5.73
C PHE A 354 5.20 27.20 5.49
N GLY A 355 4.49 28.28 5.78
CA GLY A 355 4.93 29.64 5.42
C GLY A 355 6.21 30.10 6.10
N ASP A 356 6.56 29.49 7.23
CA ASP A 356 7.75 29.86 8.02
C ASP A 356 8.81 28.74 8.01
N SER A 357 8.46 27.54 7.53
CA SER A 357 9.34 26.34 7.48
C SER A 357 9.51 25.77 6.07
N GLY A 358 8.84 26.36 5.09
CA GLY A 358 8.83 25.97 3.69
C GLY A 358 10.11 26.38 2.99
N SER A 359 10.53 25.62 1.98
CA SER A 359 11.66 26.04 1.17
C SER A 359 11.28 27.27 0.32
N PRO A 360 12.24 28.15 -0.02
CA PRO A 360 11.98 29.25 -0.94
C PRO A 360 11.35 28.79 -2.26
N GLU A 361 11.81 27.66 -2.80
CA GLU A 361 11.29 27.08 -4.05
C GLU A 361 9.84 26.60 -3.90
N PHE A 362 9.45 26.11 -2.73
CA PHE A 362 8.05 25.75 -2.47
C PHE A 362 7.16 27.00 -2.47
N LEU A 363 7.59 28.07 -1.80
CA LEU A 363 6.85 29.32 -1.71
C LEU A 363 6.73 30.00 -3.08
N GLU A 364 7.80 30.00 -3.88
CA GLU A 364 7.79 30.48 -5.26
C GLU A 364 6.77 29.70 -6.10
N ARG A 365 6.86 28.36 -6.11
CA ARG A 365 5.93 27.51 -6.88
C ARG A 365 4.48 27.64 -6.43
N ALA A 366 4.24 27.86 -5.13
CA ALA A 366 2.89 28.14 -4.62
C ALA A 366 2.37 29.49 -5.16
N GLY A 367 3.23 30.51 -5.22
CA GLY A 367 2.92 31.80 -5.82
C GLY A 367 2.64 31.70 -7.32
N ASP A 368 3.43 30.95 -8.06
CA ASP A 368 3.24 30.75 -9.51
C ASP A 368 1.88 30.11 -9.81
N LEU A 369 1.55 29.04 -9.07
CA LEU A 369 0.25 28.36 -9.21
C LEU A 369 -0.93 29.27 -8.84
N MET A 370 -0.75 30.19 -7.89
CA MET A 370 -1.77 31.20 -7.56
C MET A 370 -1.95 32.21 -8.70
N LEU A 371 -0.89 32.68 -9.35
CA LEU A 371 -1.03 33.65 -10.44
C LEU A 371 -1.82 33.10 -11.63
N ASP A 372 -1.71 31.79 -11.88
CA ASP A 372 -2.45 31.12 -12.95
C ASP A 372 -3.98 31.11 -12.76
N VAL A 373 -4.46 31.33 -11.54
CA VAL A 373 -5.90 31.37 -11.19
C VAL A 373 -6.58 32.66 -11.64
N GLN A 374 -5.82 33.76 -11.81
CA GLN A 374 -6.31 35.06 -12.30
C GLN A 374 -7.45 35.68 -11.48
N THR A 375 -7.43 35.54 -10.15
CA THR A 375 -8.33 36.27 -9.23
C THR A 375 -7.55 37.23 -8.34
N ASP A 376 -8.17 38.32 -7.89
CA ASP A 376 -7.54 39.32 -7.01
C ASP A 376 -7.05 38.68 -5.70
N GLU A 377 -7.84 37.75 -5.14
CA GLU A 377 -7.46 36.98 -3.95
C GLU A 377 -6.21 36.15 -4.19
N ALA A 378 -6.14 35.43 -5.31
CA ALA A 378 -4.98 34.61 -5.65
C ALA A 378 -3.73 35.48 -5.90
N GLN A 379 -3.88 36.65 -6.53
CA GLN A 379 -2.77 37.59 -6.73
C GLN A 379 -2.19 38.08 -5.39
N SER A 380 -3.05 38.48 -4.45
CA SER A 380 -2.63 38.91 -3.10
C SER A 380 -1.89 37.79 -2.34
N LEU A 381 -2.37 36.56 -2.46
CA LEU A 381 -1.71 35.40 -1.84
C LEU A 381 -0.40 35.04 -2.55
N ALA A 382 -0.31 35.20 -3.87
CA ALA A 382 0.93 35.02 -4.61
C ALA A 382 2.00 36.01 -4.16
N GLU A 383 1.67 37.30 -4.04
CA GLU A 383 2.58 38.32 -3.51
C GLU A 383 3.07 37.98 -2.11
N THR A 384 2.19 37.46 -1.27
CA THR A 384 2.55 37.01 0.09
C THR A 384 3.54 35.85 0.04
N ALA A 385 3.31 34.87 -0.83
CA ALA A 385 4.20 33.72 -1.00
C ALA A 385 5.59 34.15 -1.49
N TYR A 386 5.67 35.02 -2.51
CA TYR A 386 6.94 35.53 -3.02
C TYR A 386 7.72 36.35 -2.00
N ARG A 387 7.02 37.17 -1.19
CA ARG A 387 7.66 37.93 -0.12
C ARG A 387 8.31 36.99 0.89
N LYS A 388 7.59 35.97 1.35
CA LYS A 388 8.12 34.93 2.24
C LYS A 388 9.31 34.20 1.61
N ALA A 389 9.24 33.85 0.33
CA ALA A 389 10.34 33.20 -0.39
C ALA A 389 11.60 34.09 -0.41
N SER A 390 11.44 35.37 -0.74
CA SER A 390 12.52 36.36 -0.73
C SER A 390 13.15 36.51 0.65
N ASP A 391 12.33 36.59 1.70
CA ASP A 391 12.82 36.81 3.06
C ASP A 391 13.59 35.58 3.57
N ALA A 392 13.10 34.36 3.31
CA ALA A 392 13.82 33.12 3.61
C ALA A 392 15.19 33.02 2.88
N LEU A 393 15.26 33.47 1.62
CA LEU A 393 16.53 33.52 0.88
C LEU A 393 17.51 34.54 1.48
N LYS A 394 17.03 35.73 1.89
CA LYS A 394 17.87 36.74 2.53
C LYS A 394 18.46 36.26 3.86
N GLU A 395 17.66 35.58 4.67
CA GLU A 395 18.13 34.98 5.92
C GLU A 395 19.23 33.94 5.66
N THR A 396 19.05 33.09 4.66
CA THR A 396 20.05 32.09 4.27
C THR A 396 21.37 32.74 3.85
N ILE A 397 21.32 33.81 3.05
CA ILE A 397 22.51 34.55 2.62
C ILE A 397 23.21 35.25 3.80
N SER A 398 22.43 35.83 4.70
CA SER A 398 22.96 36.59 5.85
C SER A 398 23.58 35.68 6.91
N GLY A 399 23.04 34.47 7.10
CA GLY A 399 23.62 33.45 7.98
C GLY A 399 24.93 32.84 7.45
N VAL A 400 25.17 32.87 6.14
CA VAL A 400 26.43 32.41 5.53
C VAL A 400 27.56 33.43 5.72
N THR A 401 27.25 34.70 5.98
CA THR A 401 28.25 35.76 6.23
C THR A 401 28.78 35.85 7.66
N GLU A 402 28.29 35.05 8.61
CA GLU A 402 28.72 35.05 10.02
C GLU A 402 29.64 33.87 10.41
N HIS A 403 30.23 33.17 9.45
CA HIS A 403 31.28 32.16 9.66
C HIS A 403 32.52 32.47 8.83
#